data_AF-A0A5K1AZ28-F1
#
_entry.id   AF-A0A5K1AZ28-F1
#
_cell.length_a   1.000
_cell.length_b   1.000
_cell.length_c   1.000
_cell.angle_alpha   90.00
_cell.angle_beta   90.00
_cell.angle_gamma   90.00
#
_symmetry.space_group_name_H-M   'P 1'
#
loop_
_entity.id
_entity.type
_entity.pdbx_description
1 polymer ?
#
loop_
_entity_poly.entity_id
_entity_poly.type
_entity_poly.pdbx_seq_one_letter_code
_entity_poly.pdbx_strand_id
1 'polypeptide(L)' 'TEKGIFDAILRGQIDFESEPWPSITDSAKDLIRKMLTPDPKKRHTAAQVL' A
#
# COMPACT_ATOMS: atom_id res chain seq x y z
N THR A 1 11.50 -14.50 -8.51
CA THR A 1 10.71 -15.73 -8.69
C THR A 1 9.28 -15.44 -8.28
N GLU A 2 8.28 -16.07 -8.91
CA GLU A 2 6.86 -15.83 -8.62
C GLU A 2 6.52 -16.05 -7.14
N LYS A 3 7.15 -17.07 -6.52
CA LYS A 3 7.03 -17.33 -5.08
C LYS A 3 7.40 -16.12 -4.21
N GLY A 4 8.49 -15.43 -4.54
CA GLY A 4 8.92 -14.25 -3.78
C GLY A 4 7.94 -13.08 -3.87
N ILE A 5 7.23 -12.95 -4.99
CA ILE A 5 6.19 -11.93 -5.17
C ILE A 5 4.96 -12.30 -4.33
N PHE A 6 4.53 -13.56 -4.38
CA PHE A 6 3.39 -14.02 -3.59
C PHE A 6 3.64 -13.87 -2.09
N ASP A 7 4.83 -14.22 -1.62
CA ASP A 7 5.23 -14.06 -0.22
C ASP A 7 5.27 -12.57 0.18
N ALA A 8 5.66 -11.67 -0.72
CA ALA A 8 5.62 -10.22 -0.47
C ALA A 8 4.19 -9.67 -0.39
N ILE A 9 3.30 -10.14 -1.26
CA ILE A 9 1.87 -9.79 -1.22
C ILE A 9 1.24 -10.24 0.10
N LEU A 10 1.54 -11.47 0.55
CA LEU A 10 1.04 -11.99 1.82
C LEU A 10 1.56 -11.22 3.03
N ARG A 11 2.82 -10.73 3.01
CA ARG A 11 3.36 -9.88 4.08
C ARG A 11 2.66 -8.52 4.14
N GLY A 12 2.22 -7.99 3.00
CA GLY A 12 1.51 -6.70 2.93
C GLY A 12 2.33 -5.50 3.41
N GLN A 13 3.65 -5.66 3.58
CA GLN A 13 4.55 -4.56 3.93
C GLN A 13 4.93 -3.78 2.68
N ILE A 14 4.73 -2.47 2.73
CA ILE A 14 5.12 -1.53 1.69
C ILE A 14 6.25 -0.69 2.26
N ASP A 15 7.34 -0.62 1.51
CA ASP A 15 8.46 0.26 1.82
C ASP A 15 8.15 1.68 1.34
N PHE A 16 8.09 2.63 2.27
CA PHE A 16 7.93 4.07 2.01
C PHE A 16 9.17 4.88 2.42
N GLU A 17 10.26 4.21 2.77
CA GLU A 17 11.51 4.79 3.26
C GLU A 17 12.58 4.82 2.16
N SER A 18 12.59 3.84 1.26
CA SER A 18 13.50 3.84 0.11
C SER A 18 13.08 4.83 -0.98
N GLU A 19 14.05 5.41 -1.69
CA GLU A 19 13.80 6.25 -2.86
C GLU A 19 12.88 5.55 -3.88
N PRO A 20 11.88 6.24 -4.47
CA PRO A 20 11.64 7.69 -4.40
C PRO A 20 10.72 8.14 -3.25
N TRP A 21 10.29 7.23 -2.38
CA TRP A 21 9.20 7.50 -1.44
C TRP A 21 9.45 8.62 -0.43
N PRO A 22 10.67 8.88 0.09
CA PRO A 22 10.93 10.03 0.95
C PRO A 22 10.50 11.37 0.35
N SER A 23 10.59 11.53 -0.98
CA SER A 23 10.19 12.75 -1.70
C SER A 23 8.67 12.91 -1.90
N ILE A 24 7.89 11.84 -1.68
CA ILE A 24 6.44 11.82 -1.88
C ILE A 24 5.72 12.30 -0.62
N THR A 25 4.60 13.01 -0.79
CA THR A 25 3.81 13.54 0.31
C THR A 25 3.23 12.45 1.20
N ASP A 26 3.13 12.74 2.50
CA ASP A 26 2.57 11.81 3.47
C ASP A 26 1.09 11.50 3.20
N SER A 27 0.34 12.46 2.65
CA SER A 27 -1.06 12.24 2.24
C SER A 27 -1.18 11.20 1.13
N ALA A 28 -0.26 11.20 0.16
CA ALA A 28 -0.25 10.20 -0.91
C ALA A 28 0.13 8.81 -0.36
N LYS A 29 1.13 8.75 0.53
CA LYS A 29 1.51 7.49 1.21
C LYS A 29 0.36 6.94 2.05
N ASP A 30 -0.35 7.80 2.79
CA ASP A 30 -1.51 7.43 3.61
C ASP A 30 -2.65 6.88 2.74
N LEU A 31 -2.93 7.52 1.61
CA LEU A 31 -3.92 7.02 0.67
C LEU A 31 -3.57 5.60 0.18
N ILE A 32 -2.31 5.37 -0.17
CA ILE A 32 -1.85 4.05 -0.64
C ILE A 32 -2.00 2.99 0.46
N ARG A 33 -1.67 3.31 1.73
CA ARG A 33 -1.88 2.40 2.87
C ARG A 33 -3.35 2.02 3.03
N LYS A 34 -4.24 2.99 2.88
CA LYS A 34 -5.69 2.82 2.94
C LYS A 34 -6.24 1.97 1.80
N MET A 35 -5.69 2.10 0.59
CA MET A 35 -6.05 1.29 -0.58
C MET A 35 -5.50 -0.15 -0.49
N LEU A 36 -4.36 -0.35 0.15
CA LEU A 36 -3.69 -1.65 0.29
C LEU A 36 -3.95 -2.31 1.65
N THR A 37 -5.01 -1.90 2.35
CA THR A 37 -5.40 -2.50 3.63
C THR A 37 -5.69 -4.01 3.44
N PRO A 38 -5.09 -4.90 4.26
CA PRO A 38 -5.25 -6.35 4.11
C PRO A 38 -6.70 -6.82 4.29
N ASP A 39 -7.41 -6.24 5.26
CA ASP A 39 -8.83 -6.51 5.51
C ASP A 39 -9.70 -5.80 4.45
N PRO A 40 -10.37 -6.52 3.54
CA PRO A 40 -11.18 -5.92 2.49
C PRO A 40 -12.34 -5.09 3.04
N LYS A 41 -12.84 -5.37 4.25
CA LYS A 41 -13.94 -4.61 4.87
C LYS A 41 -13.49 -3.25 5.40
N LYS A 42 -12.18 -3.09 5.67
CA LYS A 42 -11.56 -1.84 6.12
C LYS A 42 -10.86 -1.09 4.99
N ARG A 43 -10.69 -1.73 3.84
CA ARG A 43 -10.09 -1.13 2.64
C ARG A 43 -11.01 -0.07 2.07
N HIS A 44 -10.45 1.09 1.76
CA HIS A 44 -11.22 2.16 1.14
C HIS A 44 -11.78 1.69 -0.21
N THR A 45 -13.04 2.02 -0.44
CA THR A 45 -13.67 1.84 -1.75
C THR A 45 -13.20 2.93 -2.71
N ALA A 46 -13.31 2.69 -4.01
CA ALA A 46 -13.00 3.71 -5.01
C ALA A 46 -13.76 5.02 -4.75
N ALA A 47 -15.03 4.93 -4.33
CA ALA A 47 -15.85 6.10 -3.99
C ALA A 47 -15.32 6.93 -2.81
N GLN A 48 -14.54 6.34 -1.90
CA GLN A 48 -13.97 7.04 -0.73
C GLN A 48 -12.62 7.71 -1.04
N VAL A 49 -12.07 7.48 -2.23
CA VAL A 49 -10.75 7.96 -2.67
C VAL A 49 -10.86 9.07 -3.73
N LEU A 50 -12.05 9.28 -4.30
CA LEU A 50 -12.33 10.28 -5.33
C LEU A 50 -12.35 11.72 -4.80
#